data_AF-A0A3R7XSV2-F1
#
_entry.id   AF-A0A3R7XSV2-F1
#
_cell.length_a   1.000
_cell.length_b   1.000
_cell.length_c   1.000
_cell.angle_alpha   90.00
_cell.angle_beta   90.00
_cell.angle_gamma   90.00
#
_symmetry.space_group_name_H-M   'P 1'
#
loop_
_entity.id
_entity.type
_entity.pdbx_description
1 polymer ?
#
loop_
_entity_poly.entity_id
_entity_poly.type
_entity_poly.pdbx_seq_one_letter_code
_entity_poly.pdbx_strand_id
1 'polypeptide(L)'
;MQIFVFYSGDFGQKVISNLVNLTTFCVSCGELCDKCRIRRPSLAENIVGIHEFDSNLPEFIEDPESYYPRNLPTCDLILAIDLHPDLVSALPKLAQKMNSSAVIVPVEQHKLGPPGLLDKVKEELESIGIEYESPRPFCSLSVCGKPVIDEFVRMGFGRPSLRIKLNETGDIVTAVDVMTDAPCGSTCYVARKLRGSSVSDYKATVSSAHHAYPCTAGMEIDPVIGDTLLHWAGYIIRDSVEKALKKTKS
;
A
#
# COMPACT_ATOMS: atom_id res chain seq x y z
N MET A 1 -6.48 14.28 -8.23
CA MET A 1 -7.30 13.26 -7.58
C MET A 1 -7.66 13.62 -6.14
N GLN A 2 -8.94 13.44 -5.75
CA GLN A 2 -9.50 13.51 -4.40
C GLN A 2 -9.71 12.08 -3.86
N ILE A 3 -9.29 11.80 -2.64
CA ILE A 3 -9.23 10.46 -2.05
C ILE A 3 -10.07 10.43 -0.76
N PHE A 4 -10.93 9.43 -0.64
CA PHE A 4 -11.57 9.11 0.63
C PHE A 4 -11.02 7.78 1.17
N VAL A 5 -10.72 7.73 2.47
CA VAL A 5 -10.18 6.51 3.09
C VAL A 5 -11.16 5.93 4.08
N PHE A 6 -11.60 4.70 3.81
CA PHE A 6 -12.25 3.82 4.78
C PHE A 6 -11.20 2.88 5.35
N TYR A 7 -11.10 2.78 6.67
CA TYR A 7 -10.17 1.82 7.27
C TYR A 7 -10.62 1.25 8.60
N SER A 8 -9.99 0.17 9.02
CA SER A 8 -9.99 -0.28 10.41
C SER A 8 -8.57 -0.61 10.88
N GLY A 9 -8.35 -0.53 12.19
CA GLY A 9 -7.11 -0.95 12.85
C GLY A 9 -5.85 -0.18 12.49
N ASP A 10 -4.73 -0.66 13.05
CA ASP A 10 -3.44 0.03 12.98
C ASP A 10 -2.84 0.08 11.56
N PHE A 11 -3.22 -0.86 10.69
CA PHE A 11 -2.66 -0.96 9.33
C PHE A 11 -3.17 0.18 8.45
N GLY A 12 -4.47 0.47 8.51
CA GLY A 12 -5.05 1.64 7.86
C GLY A 12 -4.42 2.93 8.35
N GLN A 13 -4.29 3.09 9.67
CA GLN A 13 -3.64 4.25 10.28
C GLN A 13 -2.19 4.43 9.78
N LYS A 14 -1.44 3.34 9.65
CA LYS A 14 -0.08 3.35 9.13
C LYS A 14 -0.01 3.78 7.67
N VAL A 15 -0.89 3.27 6.82
CA VAL A 15 -0.96 3.67 5.41
C VAL A 15 -1.31 5.14 5.30
N ILE A 16 -2.36 5.61 5.98
CA ILE A 16 -2.77 7.02 5.97
C ILE A 16 -1.61 7.92 6.42
N SER A 17 -0.93 7.53 7.50
CA SER A 17 0.23 8.28 8.01
C SER A 17 1.37 8.35 7.00
N ASN A 18 1.58 7.31 6.20
CA ASN A 18 2.55 7.33 5.10
C ASN A 18 2.09 8.24 3.95
N LEU A 19 0.81 8.16 3.56
CA LEU A 19 0.23 8.98 2.49
C LEU A 19 0.36 10.48 2.79
N VAL A 20 0.06 10.90 4.02
CA VAL A 20 0.19 12.32 4.44
C VAL A 20 1.61 12.70 4.83
N ASN A 21 2.57 11.78 4.71
CA ASN A 21 3.95 11.92 5.12
C ASN A 21 4.14 12.43 6.57
N LEU A 22 3.35 11.88 7.51
CA LEU A 22 3.49 12.21 8.92
C LEU A 22 4.91 11.85 9.39
N THR A 23 5.56 12.77 10.09
CA THR A 23 6.98 12.60 10.47
C THR A 23 7.19 11.56 11.57
N THR A 24 6.14 11.27 12.36
CA THR A 24 6.21 10.45 13.57
C THR A 24 5.80 8.99 13.39
N PHE A 25 5.15 8.59 12.28
CA PHE A 25 4.64 7.21 12.21
C PHE A 25 5.73 6.16 11.93
N CYS A 26 6.84 6.55 11.31
CA CYS A 26 7.96 5.64 11.07
C CYS A 26 8.92 5.68 12.26
N VAL A 27 8.88 4.63 13.09
CA VAL A 27 9.70 4.50 14.29
C VAL A 27 10.88 3.54 14.13
N SER A 28 11.04 2.91 12.97
CA SER A 28 11.98 1.80 12.73
C SER A 28 13.46 2.14 12.91
N CYS A 29 13.83 3.43 12.90
CA CYS A 29 15.22 3.86 13.11
C CYS A 29 15.49 4.33 14.54
N GLY A 30 14.46 4.50 15.37
CA GLY A 30 14.58 5.12 16.70
C GLY A 30 15.38 6.43 16.65
N GLU A 31 16.30 6.58 17.59
CA GLU A 31 17.18 7.75 17.72
C GLU A 31 18.12 7.96 16.53
N LEU A 32 18.38 6.91 15.72
CA LEU A 32 19.24 7.01 14.56
C LEU A 32 18.54 7.64 13.35
N CYS A 33 17.29 8.08 13.45
CA CYS A 33 16.51 8.58 12.30
C CYS A 33 17.17 9.77 11.57
N ASP A 34 17.46 9.59 10.28
CA ASP A 34 18.03 10.58 9.36
C ASP A 34 16.96 11.33 8.53
N LYS A 35 15.67 11.14 8.85
CA LYS A 35 14.53 11.73 8.13
C LYS A 35 14.52 11.42 6.62
N CYS A 36 14.87 10.19 6.23
CA CYS A 36 14.87 9.71 4.83
C CYS A 36 13.58 9.98 4.01
N ARG A 37 12.44 10.24 4.67
CA ARG A 37 11.13 10.50 4.05
C ARG A 37 10.80 12.01 3.89
N ILE A 38 11.66 12.93 4.34
CA ILE A 38 11.36 14.38 4.37
C ILE A 38 11.06 14.98 2.98
N ARG A 39 11.59 14.38 1.92
CA ARG A 39 11.38 14.83 0.53
C ARG A 39 10.20 14.15 -0.17
N ARG A 40 9.51 13.22 0.51
CA ARG A 40 8.35 12.53 -0.07
C ARG A 40 7.15 13.48 -0.15
N PRO A 41 6.35 13.41 -1.23
CA PRO A 41 5.12 14.18 -1.33
C PRO A 41 4.16 13.76 -0.22
N SER A 42 3.36 14.72 0.25
CA SER A 42 2.23 14.49 1.14
C SER A 42 0.95 14.54 0.32
N LEU A 43 0.05 13.57 0.54
CA LEU A 43 -1.29 13.56 -0.05
C LEU A 43 -2.33 14.21 0.86
N ALA A 44 -1.93 14.98 1.88
CA ALA A 44 -2.87 15.59 2.83
C ALA A 44 -3.92 16.46 2.12
N GLU A 45 -3.53 17.22 1.10
CA GLU A 45 -4.45 18.06 0.30
C GLU A 45 -5.36 17.24 -0.63
N ASN A 46 -5.02 15.98 -0.90
CA ASN A 46 -5.82 15.08 -1.72
C ASN A 46 -6.85 14.30 -0.89
N ILE A 47 -6.70 14.20 0.44
CA ILE A 47 -7.60 13.42 1.28
C ILE A 47 -8.79 14.28 1.71
N VAL A 48 -9.97 14.00 1.17
CA VAL A 48 -11.22 14.74 1.45
C VAL A 48 -11.97 14.22 2.66
N GLY A 49 -11.60 13.03 3.14
CA GLY A 49 -12.21 12.43 4.31
C GLY A 49 -11.57 11.09 4.66
N ILE A 50 -11.66 10.78 5.95
CA ILE A 50 -11.19 9.55 6.54
C ILE A 50 -12.31 9.06 7.47
N HIS A 51 -12.63 7.77 7.40
CA HIS A 51 -13.54 7.15 8.33
C HIS A 51 -12.95 5.83 8.85
N GLU A 52 -12.79 5.77 10.16
CA GLU A 52 -12.34 4.60 10.90
C GLU A 52 -13.55 3.81 11.39
N PHE A 53 -13.56 2.51 11.11
CA PHE A 53 -14.52 1.58 11.67
C PHE A 53 -14.00 1.00 12.98
N ASP A 54 -14.95 0.61 13.85
CA ASP A 54 -14.60 -0.16 15.04
C ASP A 54 -13.94 -1.49 14.62
N SER A 55 -12.90 -1.87 15.35
CA SER A 55 -12.25 -3.18 15.22
C SER A 55 -13.10 -4.34 15.75
N ASN A 56 -14.07 -4.05 16.63
CA ASN A 56 -14.91 -5.03 17.30
C ASN A 56 -16.31 -5.10 16.67
N LEU A 57 -16.34 -5.48 15.39
CA LEU A 57 -17.58 -5.72 14.65
C LEU A 57 -18.06 -7.17 14.84
N PRO A 58 -19.38 -7.43 14.73
CA PRO A 58 -19.89 -8.80 14.72
C PRO A 58 -19.35 -9.56 13.49
N GLU A 59 -19.29 -10.89 13.60
CA GLU A 59 -18.82 -11.78 12.52
C GLU A 59 -19.68 -11.66 11.25
N PHE A 60 -20.96 -11.32 11.41
CA PHE A 60 -21.89 -11.08 10.32
C PHE A 60 -22.64 -9.77 10.53
N ILE A 61 -22.68 -8.96 9.48
CA ILE A 61 -23.36 -7.67 9.43
C ILE A 61 -24.53 -7.76 8.45
N GLU A 62 -25.76 -7.72 8.97
CA GLU A 62 -26.98 -7.80 8.16
C GLU A 62 -27.20 -6.57 7.26
N ASP A 63 -26.94 -5.36 7.79
CA ASP A 63 -27.08 -4.10 7.06
C ASP A 63 -25.74 -3.31 7.06
N PRO A 64 -24.81 -3.64 6.14
CA PRO A 64 -23.50 -3.01 6.10
C PRO A 64 -23.56 -1.50 5.85
N GLU A 65 -24.56 -1.03 5.09
CA GLU A 65 -24.72 0.39 4.74
C GLU A 65 -24.96 1.26 5.98
N SER A 66 -25.59 0.71 7.02
CA SER A 66 -25.87 1.41 8.28
C SER A 66 -24.61 1.82 9.06
N TYR A 67 -23.48 1.14 8.82
CA TYR A 67 -22.20 1.43 9.47
C TYR A 67 -21.47 2.60 8.82
N TYR A 68 -21.80 2.93 7.56
CA TYR A 68 -21.14 4.01 6.85
C TYR A 68 -21.68 5.39 7.25
N PRO A 69 -20.86 6.45 7.19
CA PRO A 69 -21.32 7.81 7.42
C PRO A 69 -22.47 8.21 6.48
N ARG A 70 -23.46 8.90 7.02
CA ARG A 70 -24.62 9.35 6.23
C ARG A 70 -24.23 10.37 5.16
N ASN A 71 -23.34 11.29 5.52
CA ASN A 71 -22.86 12.38 4.65
C ASN A 71 -21.45 12.04 4.20
N LEU A 72 -21.33 11.61 2.95
CA LEU A 72 -20.06 11.31 2.30
C LEU A 72 -19.79 12.36 1.22
N PRO A 73 -18.59 12.94 1.16
CA PRO A 73 -18.24 13.88 0.10
C PRO A 73 -18.06 13.15 -1.23
N THR A 74 -18.03 13.90 -2.33
CA THR A 74 -17.56 13.37 -3.61
C THR A 74 -16.05 13.14 -3.57
N CYS A 75 -15.57 12.05 -4.16
CA CYS A 75 -14.15 11.78 -4.34
C CYS A 75 -13.88 11.12 -5.69
N ASP A 76 -12.62 11.06 -6.11
CA ASP A 76 -12.21 10.34 -7.33
C ASP A 76 -11.87 8.88 -7.02
N LEU A 77 -11.27 8.63 -5.85
CA LEU A 77 -10.77 7.32 -5.40
C LEU A 77 -11.21 7.01 -3.96
N ILE A 78 -11.75 5.80 -3.76
CA ILE A 78 -11.96 5.21 -2.43
C ILE A 78 -10.82 4.24 -2.13
N LEU A 79 -10.13 4.43 -1.01
CA LEU A 79 -9.21 3.45 -0.42
C LEU A 79 -9.91 2.74 0.74
N ALA A 80 -10.12 1.43 0.62
CA ALA A 80 -10.82 0.62 1.62
C ALA A 80 -9.86 -0.40 2.25
N ILE A 81 -9.25 -0.05 3.38
CA ILE A 81 -8.11 -0.76 3.96
C ILE A 81 -8.56 -1.56 5.19
N ASP A 82 -8.27 -2.86 5.22
CA ASP A 82 -8.57 -3.74 6.36
C ASP A 82 -10.04 -3.65 6.83
N LEU A 83 -10.98 -3.54 5.88
CA LEU A 83 -12.40 -3.54 6.22
C LEU A 83 -12.92 -4.95 6.50
N HIS A 84 -13.94 -5.03 7.36
CA HIS A 84 -14.72 -6.25 7.52
C HIS A 84 -15.30 -6.69 6.16
N PRO A 85 -15.29 -7.99 5.80
CA PRO A 85 -15.79 -8.48 4.51
C PRO A 85 -17.20 -7.97 4.16
N ASP A 86 -18.11 -7.95 5.13
CA ASP A 86 -19.47 -7.45 4.87
C ASP A 86 -19.51 -5.95 4.55
N LEU A 87 -18.60 -5.14 5.13
CA LEU A 87 -18.50 -3.72 4.76
C LEU A 87 -17.94 -3.55 3.34
N VAL A 88 -17.00 -4.39 2.92
CA VAL A 88 -16.47 -4.40 1.54
C VAL A 88 -17.60 -4.66 0.53
N SER A 89 -18.59 -5.47 0.88
CA SER A 89 -19.73 -5.77 0.01
C SER A 89 -20.60 -4.55 -0.32
N ALA A 90 -20.57 -3.49 0.50
CA ALA A 90 -21.33 -2.26 0.27
C ALA A 90 -20.60 -1.21 -0.59
N LEU A 91 -19.32 -1.43 -0.91
CA LEU A 91 -18.50 -0.47 -1.67
C LEU A 91 -19.10 -0.08 -3.03
N PRO A 92 -19.74 -0.97 -3.82
CA PRO A 92 -20.35 -0.57 -5.10
C PRO A 92 -21.37 0.56 -4.96
N LYS A 93 -22.30 0.44 -4.02
CA LYS A 93 -23.32 1.47 -3.75
C LYS A 93 -22.71 2.76 -3.22
N LEU A 94 -21.71 2.66 -2.35
CA LEU A 94 -21.03 3.81 -1.78
C LEU A 94 -20.23 4.57 -2.82
N ALA A 95 -19.51 3.86 -3.69
CA ALA A 95 -18.77 4.46 -4.79
C ALA A 95 -19.69 5.27 -5.71
N GLN A 96 -20.88 4.75 -6.04
CA GLN A 96 -21.91 5.52 -6.77
C GLN A 96 -22.37 6.76 -5.99
N LYS A 97 -22.72 6.60 -4.71
CA LYS A 97 -23.20 7.71 -3.87
C LYS A 97 -22.15 8.83 -3.73
N MET A 98 -20.88 8.47 -3.71
CA MET A 98 -19.74 9.37 -3.63
C MET A 98 -19.26 9.86 -5.01
N ASN A 99 -19.91 9.45 -6.10
CA ASN A 99 -19.49 9.75 -7.47
C ASN A 99 -18.01 9.38 -7.74
N SER A 100 -17.53 8.30 -7.10
CA SER A 100 -16.16 7.82 -7.21
C SER A 100 -15.91 7.15 -8.55
N SER A 101 -14.74 7.41 -9.12
CA SER A 101 -14.30 6.81 -10.38
C SER A 101 -13.45 5.56 -10.16
N ALA A 102 -12.94 5.35 -8.94
CA ALA A 102 -12.15 4.17 -8.59
C ALA A 102 -12.33 3.71 -7.14
N VAL A 103 -12.05 2.43 -6.90
CA VAL A 103 -11.96 1.80 -5.58
C VAL A 103 -10.72 0.89 -5.53
N ILE A 104 -9.93 1.00 -4.46
CA ILE A 104 -8.82 0.07 -4.19
C ILE A 104 -9.07 -0.61 -2.84
N VAL A 105 -9.07 -1.95 -2.84
CA VAL A 105 -9.27 -2.80 -1.65
C VAL A 105 -8.04 -3.68 -1.45
N PRO A 106 -6.96 -3.18 -0.82
CA PRO A 106 -5.78 -3.99 -0.60
C PRO A 106 -6.07 -5.15 0.34
N VAL A 107 -5.42 -6.29 0.09
CA VAL A 107 -5.53 -7.47 0.94
C VAL A 107 -4.22 -7.68 1.67
N GLU A 108 -4.15 -7.15 2.89
CA GLU A 108 -3.03 -7.35 3.83
C GLU A 108 -3.26 -8.56 4.74
N GLN A 109 -4.51 -9.01 4.87
CA GLN A 109 -4.91 -10.20 5.63
C GLN A 109 -5.90 -11.01 4.79
N HIS A 110 -5.60 -12.29 4.54
CA HIS A 110 -6.39 -13.09 3.58
C HIS A 110 -7.88 -13.22 3.96
N LYS A 111 -8.19 -13.24 5.26
CA LYS A 111 -9.56 -13.34 5.80
C LYS A 111 -10.43 -12.12 5.49
N LEU A 112 -9.83 -10.94 5.35
CA LEU A 112 -10.54 -9.69 5.07
C LEU A 112 -10.85 -9.50 3.58
N GLY A 113 -10.18 -10.26 2.71
CA GLY A 113 -10.43 -10.24 1.27
C GLY A 113 -10.63 -11.64 0.67
N PRO A 114 -11.72 -12.36 0.98
CA PRO A 114 -12.04 -13.62 0.32
C PRO A 114 -12.19 -13.43 -1.20
N PRO A 115 -11.60 -14.29 -2.05
CA PRO A 115 -11.61 -14.10 -3.51
C PRO A 115 -13.01 -13.93 -4.11
N GLY A 116 -13.96 -14.79 -3.75
CA GLY A 116 -15.32 -14.71 -4.28
C GLY A 116 -16.06 -13.41 -3.94
N LEU A 117 -15.76 -12.80 -2.78
CA LEU A 117 -16.29 -11.49 -2.43
C LEU A 117 -15.66 -10.39 -3.30
N LEU A 118 -14.33 -10.40 -3.43
CA LEU A 118 -13.60 -9.40 -4.21
C LEU A 118 -13.95 -9.46 -5.69
N ASP A 119 -14.15 -10.66 -6.25
CA ASP A 119 -14.59 -10.87 -7.63
C ASP A 119 -16.02 -10.32 -7.84
N LYS A 120 -16.93 -10.59 -6.91
CA LYS A 120 -18.29 -10.03 -6.95
C LYS A 120 -18.28 -8.49 -6.91
N VAL A 121 -17.53 -7.90 -5.98
CA VAL A 121 -17.41 -6.44 -5.85
C VAL A 121 -16.78 -5.82 -7.09
N LYS A 122 -15.76 -6.49 -7.67
CA LYS A 122 -15.16 -6.08 -8.94
C LYS A 122 -16.18 -6.06 -10.06
N GLU A 123 -16.93 -7.14 -10.26
CA GLU A 123 -17.94 -7.24 -11.31
C GLU A 123 -18.99 -6.14 -11.18
N GLU A 124 -19.50 -5.90 -9.96
CA GLU A 124 -20.48 -4.85 -9.70
C GLU A 124 -19.93 -3.46 -10.02
N LEU A 125 -18.72 -3.12 -9.55
CA LEU A 125 -18.08 -1.81 -9.80
C LEU A 125 -17.73 -1.60 -11.28
N GLU A 126 -17.12 -2.60 -11.94
CA GLU A 126 -16.72 -2.47 -13.34
C GLU A 126 -17.94 -2.41 -14.27
N SER A 127 -19.06 -3.06 -13.91
CA SER A 127 -20.33 -3.00 -14.70
C SER A 127 -20.95 -1.61 -14.76
N ILE A 128 -20.62 -0.73 -13.81
CA ILE A 128 -21.09 0.66 -13.72
C ILE A 128 -19.98 1.66 -14.08
N GLY A 129 -18.86 1.18 -14.64
CA GLY A 129 -17.76 2.02 -15.12
C GLY A 129 -16.81 2.55 -14.04
N ILE A 130 -16.82 1.97 -12.84
CA ILE A 130 -15.91 2.34 -11.75
C ILE A 130 -14.70 1.41 -11.76
N GLU A 131 -13.49 1.97 -11.79
CA GLU A 131 -12.24 1.20 -11.75
C GLU A 131 -12.09 0.47 -10.40
N TYR A 132 -11.61 -0.76 -10.43
CA TYR A 132 -11.39 -1.54 -9.21
C TYR A 132 -10.07 -2.30 -9.20
N GLU A 133 -9.32 -2.25 -8.11
CA GLU A 133 -8.19 -3.19 -7.89
C GLU A 133 -8.16 -3.68 -6.45
N SER A 134 -7.83 -4.96 -6.26
CA SER A 134 -7.62 -5.57 -4.95
C SER A 134 -6.20 -6.17 -4.82
N PRO A 135 -5.16 -5.31 -4.71
CA PRO A 135 -3.77 -5.77 -4.69
C PRO A 135 -3.49 -6.64 -3.45
N ARG A 136 -2.69 -7.70 -3.63
CA ARG A 136 -2.40 -8.72 -2.61
C ARG A 136 -0.88 -8.97 -2.53
N PRO A 137 -0.15 -8.37 -1.57
CA PRO A 137 -0.57 -7.28 -0.67
C PRO A 137 -0.59 -5.92 -1.39
N PHE A 138 -0.88 -4.82 -0.70
CA PHE A 138 -1.02 -3.48 -1.29
C PHE A 138 0.20 -3.04 -2.11
N CYS A 139 1.40 -3.40 -1.67
CA CYS A 139 2.63 -3.12 -2.43
C CYS A 139 2.78 -3.96 -3.71
N SER A 140 1.82 -4.81 -4.08
CA SER A 140 1.75 -5.45 -5.40
C SER A 140 1.10 -4.57 -6.46
N LEU A 141 0.40 -3.50 -6.06
CA LEU A 141 -0.31 -2.60 -6.99
C LEU A 141 0.68 -1.91 -7.93
N SER A 142 0.48 -2.06 -9.23
CA SER A 142 1.29 -1.40 -10.26
C SER A 142 0.38 -0.77 -11.30
N VAL A 143 0.94 0.08 -12.16
CA VAL A 143 0.23 0.64 -13.31
C VAL A 143 -0.45 -0.49 -14.09
N CYS A 144 -1.77 -0.43 -14.20
CA CYS A 144 -2.63 -1.47 -14.76
C CYS A 144 -3.53 -0.98 -15.89
N GLY A 145 -3.37 0.28 -16.32
CA GLY A 145 -4.14 0.86 -17.42
C GLY A 145 -5.51 1.39 -17.02
N LYS A 146 -5.77 1.48 -15.71
CA LYS A 146 -6.95 2.10 -15.09
C LYS A 146 -6.57 3.53 -14.68
N PRO A 147 -6.98 4.58 -15.42
CA PRO A 147 -6.49 5.94 -15.28
C PRO A 147 -6.38 6.49 -13.84
N VAL A 148 -7.41 6.33 -13.01
CA VAL A 148 -7.44 6.89 -11.65
C VAL A 148 -6.53 6.09 -10.72
N ILE A 149 -6.57 4.76 -10.83
CA ILE A 149 -5.66 3.87 -10.05
C ILE A 149 -4.20 4.09 -10.48
N ASP A 150 -3.94 4.28 -11.77
CA ASP A 150 -2.61 4.59 -12.28
C ASP A 150 -2.12 5.97 -11.79
N GLU A 151 -3.00 6.96 -11.66
CA GLU A 151 -2.66 8.27 -11.05
C GLU A 151 -2.18 8.06 -9.62
N PHE A 152 -2.87 7.27 -8.79
CA PHE A 152 -2.43 6.92 -7.44
C PHE A 152 -1.04 6.28 -7.42
N VAL A 153 -0.76 5.34 -8.33
CA VAL A 153 0.57 4.73 -8.44
C VAL A 153 1.64 5.74 -8.85
N ARG A 154 1.32 6.64 -9.80
CA ARG A 154 2.22 7.72 -10.26
C ARG A 154 2.45 8.80 -9.20
N MET A 155 1.52 9.01 -8.27
CA MET A 155 1.70 9.84 -7.06
C MET A 155 2.70 9.20 -6.08
N GLY A 156 3.17 7.99 -6.35
CA GLY A 156 4.31 7.37 -5.70
C GLY A 156 3.96 6.32 -4.66
N PHE A 157 2.76 5.72 -4.71
CA PHE A 157 2.33 4.69 -3.76
C PHE A 157 1.88 3.41 -4.48
N GLY A 158 2.50 2.28 -4.14
CA GLY A 158 2.20 0.99 -4.77
C GLY A 158 3.44 0.10 -4.81
N ARG A 159 3.68 -0.54 -5.95
CA ARG A 159 4.84 -1.40 -6.16
C ARG A 159 6.13 -0.59 -6.05
N PRO A 160 7.09 -0.98 -5.19
CA PRO A 160 8.32 -0.23 -4.99
C PRO A 160 9.07 0.02 -6.29
N SER A 161 9.56 1.24 -6.47
CA SER A 161 10.41 1.63 -7.60
C SER A 161 11.54 2.52 -7.10
N LEU A 162 12.77 2.15 -7.44
CA LEU A 162 13.99 2.70 -6.85
C LEU A 162 14.97 3.10 -7.95
N ARG A 163 15.76 4.14 -7.68
CA ARG A 163 16.97 4.46 -8.43
C ARG A 163 18.16 4.32 -7.49
N ILE A 164 19.16 3.54 -7.87
CA ILE A 164 20.34 3.26 -7.05
C ILE A 164 21.56 3.91 -7.72
N LYS A 165 22.44 4.49 -6.91
CA LYS A 165 23.77 4.94 -7.33
C LYS A 165 24.82 4.10 -6.62
N LEU A 166 25.87 3.77 -7.35
CA LEU A 166 27.01 3.01 -6.83
C LEU A 166 28.24 3.93 -6.73
N ASN A 167 29.28 3.46 -6.05
CA ASN A 167 30.61 4.08 -6.10
C ASN A 167 31.32 3.78 -7.43
N GLU A 168 32.52 4.32 -7.60
CA GLU A 168 33.32 4.17 -8.84
C GLU A 168 33.63 2.71 -9.18
N THR A 169 33.88 1.88 -8.18
CA THR A 169 34.16 0.43 -8.34
C THR A 169 32.90 -0.41 -8.58
N GLY A 170 31.70 0.16 -8.37
CA GLY A 170 30.42 -0.50 -8.62
C GLY A 170 30.03 -1.57 -7.59
N ASP A 171 30.68 -1.60 -6.42
CA ASP A 171 30.49 -2.61 -5.38
C ASP A 171 29.77 -2.09 -4.12
N ILE A 172 29.71 -0.77 -3.91
CA ILE A 172 29.01 -0.15 -2.76
C ILE A 172 27.86 0.74 -3.23
N VAL A 173 26.70 0.63 -2.58
CA VAL A 173 25.56 1.52 -2.79
C VAL A 173 25.80 2.86 -2.10
N THR A 174 25.85 3.96 -2.86
CA THR A 174 26.10 5.32 -2.35
C THR A 174 24.83 6.12 -2.11
N ALA A 175 23.80 5.91 -2.93
CA ALA A 175 22.50 6.56 -2.78
C ALA A 175 21.37 5.67 -3.30
N VAL A 176 20.17 5.86 -2.73
CA VAL A 176 18.94 5.20 -3.16
C VAL A 176 17.81 6.22 -3.14
N ASP A 177 17.24 6.54 -4.30
CA ASP A 177 16.07 7.40 -4.45
C ASP A 177 14.81 6.53 -4.59
N VAL A 178 13.78 6.82 -3.78
CA VAL A 178 12.50 6.09 -3.80
C VAL A 178 11.49 6.84 -4.66
N MET A 179 11.23 6.31 -5.86
CA MET A 179 10.24 6.86 -6.79
C MET A 179 8.83 6.47 -6.37
N THR A 180 8.62 5.18 -6.09
CA THR A 180 7.36 4.63 -5.58
C THR A 180 7.66 3.89 -4.28
N ASP A 181 6.94 4.25 -3.22
CA ASP A 181 7.03 3.60 -1.91
C ASP A 181 5.92 2.57 -1.78
N ALA A 182 6.18 1.54 -0.98
CA ALA A 182 5.12 0.66 -0.51
C ALA A 182 4.12 1.51 0.30
N PRO A 183 2.80 1.27 0.19
CA PRO A 183 1.80 2.05 0.92
C PRO A 183 2.02 2.08 2.44
N CYS A 184 2.59 1.02 3.02
CA CYS A 184 2.96 0.97 4.45
C CYS A 184 4.25 1.74 4.82
N GLY A 185 5.02 2.25 3.85
CA GLY A 185 6.26 3.02 4.04
C GLY A 185 7.55 2.21 4.11
N SER A 186 7.50 0.89 3.91
CA SER A 186 8.65 0.00 4.10
C SER A 186 9.79 0.26 3.12
N THR A 187 9.51 0.77 1.92
CA THR A 187 10.54 0.92 0.87
C THR A 187 11.55 1.98 1.26
N CYS A 188 11.12 3.08 1.88
CA CYS A 188 12.03 4.10 2.38
C CYS A 188 13.00 3.57 3.45
N TYR A 189 12.51 2.69 4.33
CA TYR A 189 13.37 2.06 5.35
C TYR A 189 14.39 1.10 4.72
N VAL A 190 13.96 0.26 3.77
CA VAL A 190 14.86 -0.63 3.02
C VAL A 190 15.90 0.17 2.23
N ALA A 191 15.47 1.22 1.52
CA ALA A 191 16.35 2.12 0.76
C ALA A 191 17.43 2.76 1.65
N ARG A 192 17.05 3.18 2.86
CA ARG A 192 18.00 3.68 3.86
C ARG A 192 19.03 2.62 4.24
N LYS A 193 18.59 1.40 4.55
CA LYS A 193 19.49 0.30 4.98
C LYS A 193 20.44 -0.17 3.87
N LEU A 194 20.04 0.01 2.61
CA LEU A 194 20.91 -0.25 1.46
C LEU A 194 22.04 0.78 1.30
N ARG A 195 21.90 2.01 1.79
CA ARG A 195 22.95 3.01 1.67
C ARG A 195 24.19 2.59 2.48
N GLY A 196 25.32 2.50 1.81
CA GLY A 196 26.60 2.03 2.37
C GLY A 196 26.76 0.51 2.38
N SER A 197 25.78 -0.28 1.93
CA SER A 197 25.91 -1.74 1.85
C SER A 197 26.62 -2.20 0.58
N SER A 198 27.26 -3.37 0.65
CA SER A 198 27.79 -4.05 -0.53
C SER A 198 26.67 -4.48 -1.48
N VAL A 199 26.91 -4.33 -2.78
CA VAL A 199 26.04 -4.83 -3.86
C VAL A 199 25.95 -6.35 -3.82
N SER A 200 26.99 -7.08 -3.38
CA SER A 200 26.94 -8.54 -3.24
C SER A 200 25.89 -8.98 -2.21
N ASP A 201 25.65 -8.15 -1.20
CA ASP A 201 24.88 -8.50 0.00
C ASP A 201 23.46 -7.90 -0.02
N TYR A 202 23.04 -7.33 -1.15
CA TYR A 202 21.76 -6.62 -1.24
C TYR A 202 20.58 -7.50 -0.81
N LYS A 203 20.59 -8.80 -1.15
CA LYS A 203 19.50 -9.73 -0.77
C LYS A 203 19.37 -9.86 0.74
N ALA A 204 20.48 -10.03 1.45
CA ALA A 204 20.50 -10.14 2.90
C ALA A 204 20.09 -8.80 3.55
N THR A 205 20.61 -7.69 3.03
CA THR A 205 20.28 -6.34 3.51
C THR A 205 18.79 -6.04 3.36
N VAL A 206 18.21 -6.32 2.18
CA VAL A 206 16.77 -6.14 1.92
C VAL A 206 15.93 -7.04 2.82
N SER A 207 16.28 -8.32 2.92
CA SER A 207 15.54 -9.27 3.76
C SER A 207 15.53 -8.82 5.22
N SER A 208 16.70 -8.51 5.78
CA SER A 208 16.82 -8.05 7.17
C SER A 208 16.05 -6.75 7.41
N ALA A 209 16.17 -5.77 6.51
CA ALA A 209 15.46 -4.50 6.63
C ALA A 209 13.94 -4.65 6.50
N HIS A 210 13.45 -5.50 5.59
CA HIS A 210 12.01 -5.74 5.41
C HIS A 210 11.40 -6.38 6.67
N HIS A 211 12.03 -7.42 7.22
CA HIS A 211 11.52 -8.09 8.42
C HIS A 211 11.66 -7.23 9.70
N ALA A 212 12.61 -6.30 9.73
CA ALA A 212 12.74 -5.34 10.83
C ALA A 212 11.75 -4.17 10.74
N TYR A 213 11.08 -3.98 9.60
CA TYR A 213 10.05 -2.96 9.44
C TYR A 213 8.68 -3.51 9.88
N PRO A 214 7.83 -2.74 10.60
CA PRO A 214 6.49 -3.19 10.94
C PRO A 214 5.59 -3.15 9.69
N CYS A 215 5.76 -4.09 8.77
CA CYS A 215 4.96 -4.21 7.56
C CYS A 215 3.48 -4.48 7.92
N THR A 216 2.56 -4.02 7.08
CA THR A 216 1.12 -4.31 7.21
C THR A 216 0.78 -5.72 6.70
N ALA A 217 1.66 -6.34 5.90
CA ALA A 217 1.36 -7.60 5.27
C ALA A 217 1.36 -8.74 6.29
N GLY A 218 0.27 -9.50 6.34
CA GLY A 218 0.03 -10.55 7.33
C GLY A 218 1.02 -11.71 7.25
N MET A 219 1.22 -12.36 8.40
CA MET A 219 2.09 -13.53 8.57
C MET A 219 1.36 -14.87 8.42
N GLU A 220 0.03 -14.86 8.29
CA GLU A 220 -0.73 -16.08 7.99
C GLU A 220 -0.50 -16.48 6.52
N ILE A 221 -0.50 -17.80 6.26
CA ILE A 221 -0.45 -18.31 4.89
C ILE A 221 -1.73 -17.85 4.18
N ASP A 222 -1.54 -17.18 3.06
CA ASP A 222 -2.62 -16.80 2.18
C ASP A 222 -2.84 -17.93 1.16
N PRO A 223 -4.04 -18.53 1.11
CA PRO A 223 -4.31 -19.68 0.26
C PRO A 223 -4.31 -19.37 -1.24
N VAL A 224 -4.44 -18.09 -1.62
CA VAL A 224 -4.42 -17.67 -3.03
C VAL A 224 -2.99 -17.67 -3.57
N ILE A 225 -2.03 -17.23 -2.77
CA ILE A 225 -0.61 -17.14 -3.19
C ILE A 225 0.23 -18.33 -2.73
N GLY A 226 -0.22 -19.10 -1.73
CA GLY A 226 0.52 -20.26 -1.19
C GLY A 226 1.72 -19.92 -0.30
N ASP A 227 1.85 -18.67 0.14
CA ASP A 227 2.88 -18.16 1.06
C ASP A 227 2.24 -17.09 1.96
N THR A 228 3.00 -16.52 2.89
CA THR A 228 2.56 -15.36 3.67
C THR A 228 2.60 -14.09 2.83
N LEU A 229 1.69 -13.16 3.08
CA LEU A 229 1.70 -11.85 2.41
C LEU A 229 2.98 -11.06 2.76
N LEU A 230 3.50 -11.23 3.98
CA LEU A 230 4.78 -10.66 4.40
C LEU A 230 5.95 -11.12 3.52
N HIS A 231 6.05 -12.43 3.25
CA HIS A 231 7.10 -12.96 2.37
C HIS A 231 6.92 -12.47 0.94
N TRP A 232 5.68 -12.44 0.44
CA TRP A 232 5.39 -11.91 -0.89
C TRP A 232 5.80 -10.44 -1.02
N ALA A 233 5.50 -9.59 -0.01
CA ALA A 233 5.98 -8.22 0.07
C ALA A 233 7.51 -8.14 0.06
N GLY A 234 8.19 -9.05 0.76
CA GLY A 234 9.65 -9.18 0.77
C GLY A 234 10.23 -9.52 -0.61
N TYR A 235 9.60 -10.43 -1.35
CA TYR A 235 10.00 -10.74 -2.73
C TYR A 235 9.78 -9.56 -3.67
N ILE A 236 8.69 -8.81 -3.50
CA ILE A 236 8.39 -7.61 -4.28
C ILE A 236 9.49 -6.56 -4.13
N ILE A 237 9.85 -6.18 -2.90
CA ILE A 237 10.91 -5.18 -2.69
C ILE A 237 12.28 -5.68 -3.15
N ARG A 238 12.59 -6.97 -2.95
CA ARG A 238 13.84 -7.59 -3.43
C ARG A 238 13.94 -7.51 -4.96
N ASP A 239 12.87 -7.85 -5.68
CA ASP A 239 12.80 -7.74 -7.13
C ASP A 239 12.98 -6.28 -7.59
N SER A 240 12.35 -5.32 -6.93
CA SER A 240 12.50 -3.90 -7.24
C SER A 240 13.94 -3.39 -7.04
N VAL A 241 14.61 -3.82 -5.97
CA VAL A 241 16.03 -3.49 -5.73
C VAL A 241 16.93 -4.14 -6.79
N GLU A 242 16.70 -5.41 -7.12
CA GLU A 242 17.47 -6.12 -8.15
C GLU A 242 17.34 -5.45 -9.52
N LYS A 243 16.12 -5.07 -9.91
CA LYS A 243 15.86 -4.31 -11.15
C LYS A 243 16.60 -2.97 -11.15
N ALA A 244 16.61 -2.24 -10.03
CA ALA A 244 17.32 -0.97 -9.91
C ALA A 244 18.85 -1.14 -10.03
N LEU A 245 19.41 -2.19 -9.40
CA LEU A 245 20.84 -2.52 -9.52
C LEU A 245 21.23 -2.89 -10.96
N LYS A 246 20.42 -3.70 -11.65
CA LYS A 246 20.66 -4.07 -13.06
C LYS A 246 20.69 -2.85 -13.99
N LYS A 247 19.78 -1.89 -13.78
CA LYS A 247 19.74 -0.63 -14.54
C LYS A 247 20.96 0.27 -14.32
N THR A 248 21.69 0.10 -13.21
CA THR A 248 22.89 0.91 -12.93
C THR A 248 24.13 0.39 -13.68
N LYS A 249 24.08 -0.87 -14.14
CA LYS A 249 25.17 -1.52 -14.89
C LYS A 249 24.99 -1.42 -16.42
N SER A 250 23.87 -0.86 -16.88
CA SER A 250 23.53 -0.65 -18.29
C SER A 250 23.77 0.80 -18.68
#